data_AF-A0AAW9II83-F1
#
_entry.id   AF-A0AAW9II83-F1
#
_cell.length_a   1.000
_cell.length_b   1.000
_cell.length_c   1.000
_cell.angle_alpha   90.00
_cell.angle_beta   90.00
_cell.angle_gamma   90.00
#
_symmetry.space_group_name_H-M   'P 1'
#
loop_
_entity.id
_entity.type
_entity.pdbx_description
1 polymer ?
#
loop_
_entity_poly.entity_id
_entity_poly.type
_entity_poly.pdbx_seq_one_letter_code
_entity_poly.pdbx_strand_id
1 'polypeptide(L)'
;RLYNKAEGVFMGYERKRGKLMEFMALVRGSEETTYNVLSSKIDSLKSAKYIITLDSDTFLPIGAAKKLIGAMSHILYTPCTENQVVVRGYGIMQPKVGVHLEDKHKTYFSEVFAGEAGVDAYSTASSDTYQDLFGEGIFT
;
A
#
# COMPACT_ATOMS: atom_id res chain seq x y z
N ARG A 1 15.85 3.39 9.50
CA ARG A 1 16.66 2.55 8.55
C ARG A 1 17.78 1.92 9.35
N LEU A 2 18.10 0.65 9.11
CA LEU A 2 19.15 -0.09 9.78
C LEU A 2 20.21 -0.52 8.75
N TYR A 3 21.45 -0.69 9.19
CA TYR A 3 22.52 -1.18 8.32
C TYR A 3 22.35 -2.68 8.07
N ASN A 4 22.21 -3.06 6.79
CA ASN A 4 22.24 -4.45 6.37
C ASN A 4 23.67 -4.83 6.00
N LYS A 5 24.30 -5.70 6.80
CA LYS A 5 25.67 -6.17 6.56
C LYS A 5 25.83 -6.99 5.28
N ALA A 6 24.82 -7.75 4.88
CA ALA A 6 24.89 -8.62 3.70
C ALA A 6 24.92 -7.82 2.40
N GLU A 7 24.22 -6.68 2.35
CA GLU A 7 24.17 -5.81 1.16
C GLU A 7 25.00 -4.52 1.28
N GLY A 8 25.60 -4.26 2.45
CA GLY A 8 26.43 -3.08 2.67
C GLY A 8 25.68 -1.74 2.63
N VAL A 9 24.35 -1.75 2.83
CA VAL A 9 23.50 -0.55 2.68
C VAL A 9 22.58 -0.34 3.89
N PHE A 10 22.19 0.92 4.12
CA PHE A 10 21.14 1.26 5.09
C PHE A 10 19.75 1.10 4.45
N MET A 11 18.98 0.13 4.91
CA MET A 11 17.65 -0.16 4.38
C MET A 11 16.62 -0.38 5.50
N GLY A 12 15.34 -0.49 5.14
CA GLY A 12 14.31 -0.91 6.10
C GLY A 12 14.39 -2.42 6.32
N TYR A 13 14.16 -2.87 7.55
CA TYR A 13 13.92 -4.29 7.84
C TYR A 13 12.78 -4.78 6.92
N GLU A 14 12.99 -5.91 6.23
CA GLU A 14 12.07 -6.48 5.22
C GLU A 14 11.50 -5.46 4.19
N ARG A 15 12.28 -4.46 3.79
CA ARG A 15 11.93 -3.47 2.74
C ARG A 15 10.60 -2.73 2.98
N LYS A 16 9.57 -2.96 2.16
CA LYS A 16 8.24 -2.31 2.26
C LYS A 16 7.43 -2.94 3.41
N ARG A 17 7.35 -4.28 3.45
CA ARG A 17 6.58 -5.03 4.46
C ARG A 17 7.00 -4.68 5.88
N GLY A 18 8.30 -4.78 6.20
CA GLY A 18 8.76 -4.56 7.57
C GLY A 18 8.56 -3.13 8.05
N LYS A 19 8.74 -2.13 7.18
CA LYS A 19 8.39 -0.73 7.50
C LYS A 19 6.92 -0.56 7.86
N LEU A 20 6.02 -1.16 7.08
CA LEU A 20 4.57 -1.08 7.35
C LEU A 20 4.20 -1.79 8.66
N MET A 21 4.78 -2.96 8.92
CA MET A 21 4.55 -3.71 10.15
C MET A 21 5.03 -2.95 11.39
N GLU A 22 6.24 -2.38 11.30
CA GLU A 22 6.83 -1.57 12.37
C GLU A 22 6.04 -0.26 12.58
N PHE A 23 5.58 0.39 11.51
CA PHE A 23 4.70 1.55 11.60
C PHE A 23 3.35 1.20 12.27
N MET A 24 2.74 0.06 11.92
CA MET A 24 1.53 -0.40 12.59
C MET A 24 1.77 -0.71 14.07
N ALA A 25 2.95 -1.24 14.44
CA ALA A 25 3.32 -1.43 15.84
C ALA A 25 3.47 -0.09 16.57
N LEU A 26 4.11 0.91 15.94
CA LEU A 26 4.22 2.27 16.46
C LEU A 26 2.84 2.88 16.73
N VAL A 27 1.92 2.80 15.76
CA VAL A 27 0.55 3.31 15.92
C VAL A 27 -0.17 2.60 17.05
N ARG A 28 0.03 1.29 17.24
CA ARG A 28 -0.54 0.54 18.39
C ARG A 28 0.11 0.88 19.74
N GLY A 29 1.14 1.73 19.77
CA GLY A 29 1.80 2.18 20.99
C GLY A 29 3.08 1.42 21.35
N SER A 30 3.67 0.66 20.42
CA SER A 30 4.99 0.08 20.63
C SER A 30 6.05 1.18 20.72
N GLU A 31 6.87 1.14 21.76
CA GLU A 31 8.03 2.04 21.92
C GLU A 31 9.29 1.47 21.26
N GLU A 32 9.32 0.15 21.03
CA GLU A 32 10.43 -0.55 20.36
C GLU A 32 10.32 -0.41 18.83
N THR A 33 10.61 0.78 18.30
CA THR A 33 10.63 1.02 16.85
C THR A 33 11.80 1.90 16.43
N THR A 34 12.20 1.79 15.17
CA THR A 34 13.24 2.61 14.54
C THR A 34 12.72 3.93 13.95
N TYR A 35 11.43 4.24 14.18
CA TYR A 35 10.80 5.46 13.72
C TYR A 35 11.10 6.64 14.66
N ASN A 36 11.41 7.78 14.05
CA ASN A 36 11.49 9.06 14.77
C ASN A 36 10.22 9.87 14.49
N VAL A 37 9.49 10.23 15.54
CA VAL A 37 8.27 11.04 15.43
C VAL A 37 8.65 12.52 15.65
N LEU A 38 8.60 13.32 14.59
CA LEU A 38 9.13 14.70 14.61
C LEU A 38 8.06 15.80 14.62
N SER A 39 6.93 15.59 13.95
CA SER A 39 5.96 16.67 13.67
C SER A 39 4.77 16.71 14.65
N SER A 40 4.08 15.59 14.85
CA SER A 40 2.89 15.50 15.70
C SER A 40 2.93 14.23 16.53
N LYS A 41 2.21 14.23 17.66
CA LYS A 41 2.02 13.00 18.44
C LYS A 41 1.39 11.92 17.58
N ILE A 42 1.87 10.69 17.72
CA ILE A 42 1.35 9.53 16.98
C ILE A 42 -0.09 9.19 17.38
N ASP A 43 -0.53 9.62 18.57
CA ASP A 43 -1.84 9.29 19.13
C ASP A 43 -3.02 9.68 18.23
N SER A 44 -2.89 10.75 17.43
CA SER A 44 -3.94 11.14 16.48
C SER A 44 -4.16 10.10 15.37
N LEU A 45 -3.14 9.28 15.08
CA LEU A 45 -3.23 8.21 14.08
C LEU A 45 -3.83 6.93 14.67
N LYS A 46 -3.93 6.79 16.00
CA LYS A 46 -4.57 5.62 16.64
C LYS A 46 -6.04 5.48 16.26
N SER A 47 -6.72 6.61 16.00
CA SER A 47 -8.11 6.64 15.53
C SER A 47 -8.26 6.51 14.02
N ALA A 48 -7.17 6.38 13.25
CA ALA A 48 -7.25 6.25 11.81
C ALA A 48 -7.88 4.91 11.43
N LYS A 49 -9.02 4.97 10.72
CA LYS A 49 -9.72 3.76 10.24
C LYS A 49 -9.10 3.16 8.97
N TYR A 50 -8.48 4.00 8.15
CA TYR A 50 -7.89 3.62 6.87
C TYR A 50 -6.48 4.19 6.77
N ILE A 51 -5.55 3.39 6.23
CA ILE A 51 -4.19 3.79 5.93
C ILE A 51 -4.00 3.61 4.42
N ILE A 52 -3.60 4.67 3.73
CA ILE A 52 -3.21 4.61 2.32
C ILE A 52 -1.70 4.77 2.27
N THR A 53 -1.01 3.76 1.75
CA THR A 53 0.44 3.78 1.56
C THR A 53 0.74 4.24 0.15
N LEU A 54 1.51 5.31 0.01
CA LEU A 54 1.97 5.82 -1.29
C LEU A 54 3.49 5.75 -1.32
N ASP A 55 4.04 5.23 -2.41
CA ASP A 55 5.45 5.42 -2.70
C ASP A 55 5.70 6.87 -3.14
N SER A 56 6.96 7.32 -3.06
CA SER A 56 7.33 8.70 -3.38
C SER A 56 7.07 9.11 -4.83
N ASP A 57 7.00 8.14 -5.72
CA ASP A 57 6.74 8.26 -7.15
C ASP A 57 5.29 7.88 -7.52
N THR A 58 4.43 7.58 -6.54
CA THR A 58 3.02 7.32 -6.77
C THR A 58 2.19 8.60 -6.69
N PHE A 59 1.54 8.96 -7.79
CA PHE A 59 0.53 10.01 -7.79
C PHE A 59 -0.82 9.46 -7.34
N LEU A 60 -1.47 10.11 -6.37
CA LEU A 60 -2.85 9.82 -5.99
C LEU A 60 -3.79 10.85 -6.62
N PRO A 61 -4.59 10.49 -7.65
CA PRO A 61 -5.50 11.44 -8.29
C PRO A 61 -6.52 12.02 -7.32
N ILE A 62 -6.98 13.24 -7.61
CA ILE A 62 -8.03 13.89 -6.82
C ILE A 62 -9.28 12.99 -6.78
N GLY A 63 -9.79 12.78 -5.56
CA GLY A 63 -10.95 11.92 -5.33
C GLY A 63 -10.66 10.42 -5.29
N ALA A 64 -9.46 9.96 -5.68
CA ALA A 64 -9.10 8.54 -5.62
C ALA A 64 -9.13 8.01 -4.18
N ALA A 65 -8.56 8.75 -3.21
CA ALA A 65 -8.64 8.41 -1.79
C ALA A 65 -10.10 8.16 -1.33
N LYS A 66 -11.02 9.04 -1.72
CA LYS A 66 -12.44 8.94 -1.38
C LYS A 66 -13.08 7.70 -2.01
N LYS A 67 -12.74 7.38 -3.26
CA LYS A 67 -13.21 6.16 -3.94
C LYS A 67 -12.69 4.90 -3.25
N LEU A 68 -11.41 4.85 -2.89
CA LEU A 68 -10.79 3.72 -2.17
C LEU A 68 -11.47 3.51 -0.81
N ILE A 69 -11.63 4.59 -0.03
CA ILE A 69 -12.33 4.54 1.26
C ILE A 69 -13.78 4.09 1.06
N GLY A 70 -14.48 4.58 0.02
CA GLY A 70 -15.83 4.16 -0.31
C GLY A 70 -15.92 2.65 -0.60
N ALA A 71 -15.00 2.12 -1.40
CA ALA A 71 -14.93 0.69 -1.68
C ALA A 71 -14.63 -0.13 -0.41
N MET A 72 -13.69 0.31 0.43
CA MET A 72 -13.38 -0.33 1.71
C MET A 72 -14.47 -0.12 2.78
N SER A 73 -15.46 0.74 2.53
CA SER A 73 -16.62 0.93 3.42
C SER A 73 -17.74 -0.08 3.18
N HIS A 74 -17.55 -1.03 2.25
CA HIS A 74 -18.50 -2.10 1.98
C HIS A 74 -18.80 -2.94 3.23
N ILE A 75 -20.02 -3.45 3.37
CA ILE A 75 -20.48 -4.19 4.56
C ILE A 75 -19.60 -5.41 4.88
N LEU A 76 -19.02 -6.06 3.87
CA LEU A 76 -18.10 -7.18 4.03
C LEU A 76 -16.78 -6.80 4.73
N TYR A 77 -16.41 -5.51 4.76
CA TYR A 77 -15.28 -4.96 5.51
C TYR A 77 -15.70 -4.37 6.86
N THR A 78 -16.89 -4.72 7.36
CA THR A 78 -17.29 -4.37 8.73
C THR A 78 -16.73 -5.42 9.70
N PRO A 79 -15.87 -5.02 10.66
CA PRO A 79 -15.24 -5.96 11.58
C PRO A 79 -16.25 -6.81 12.35
N CYS A 80 -16.12 -8.12 12.24
CA CYS A 80 -16.80 -9.10 13.09
C CYS A 80 -15.81 -9.50 14.17
N THR A 81 -16.15 -9.27 15.44
CA THR A 81 -15.27 -9.57 16.57
C THR A 81 -15.80 -10.72 17.42
N GLU A 82 -14.90 -11.63 17.78
CA GLU A 82 -15.13 -12.72 18.73
C GLU A 82 -13.99 -12.69 19.75
N ASN A 83 -14.29 -12.71 21.04
CA ASN A 83 -13.27 -12.66 22.11
C ASN A 83 -12.24 -11.52 21.96
N GLN A 84 -12.70 -10.33 21.55
CA GLN A 84 -11.86 -9.15 21.27
C GLN A 84 -10.90 -9.29 20.08
N VAL A 85 -11.05 -10.33 19.26
CA VAL A 85 -10.27 -10.54 18.03
C VAL A 85 -11.18 -10.34 16.83
N VAL A 86 -10.69 -9.65 15.80
CA VAL A 86 -11.42 -9.50 14.53
C VAL A 86 -11.29 -10.80 13.74
N VAL A 87 -12.38 -11.53 13.55
CA VAL A 87 -12.43 -12.81 12.82
C VAL A 87 -12.83 -12.65 11.34
N ARG A 88 -13.50 -11.54 11.00
CA ARG A 88 -13.91 -11.18 9.62
C ARG A 88 -14.00 -9.66 9.51
N GLY A 89 -14.06 -9.13 8.29
CA GLY A 89 -14.34 -7.71 8.09
C GLY A 89 -13.10 -6.83 8.18
N TYR A 90 -11.95 -7.40 7.87
CA TYR A 90 -10.70 -6.71 7.63
C TYR A 90 -10.16 -7.17 6.28
N GLY A 91 -9.32 -6.34 5.66
CA GLY A 91 -8.67 -6.72 4.42
C GLY A 91 -7.72 -5.65 3.93
N ILE A 92 -6.88 -6.06 2.99
CA ILE A 92 -5.96 -5.19 2.27
C ILE A 92 -6.58 -4.97 0.88
N MET A 93 -6.68 -3.72 0.47
CA MET A 93 -7.12 -3.36 -0.88
C MET A 93 -5.89 -2.93 -1.68
N GLN A 94 -5.62 -3.63 -2.77
CA GLN A 94 -4.61 -3.24 -3.74
C GLN A 94 -5.32 -2.65 -4.96
N PRO A 95 -5.43 -1.31 -5.07
CA PRO A 95 -5.95 -0.72 -6.28
C PRO A 95 -4.99 -0.93 -7.44
N LYS A 96 -5.53 -1.01 -8.66
CA LYS A 96 -4.70 -1.01 -9.85
C LYS A 96 -3.93 0.30 -9.97
N VAL A 97 -2.62 0.19 -10.11
CA VAL A 97 -1.71 1.31 -10.35
C VAL A 97 -1.33 1.32 -11.83
N GLY A 98 -1.46 2.47 -12.48
CA GLY A 98 -1.13 2.66 -13.89
C GLY A 98 0.10 3.54 -14.06
N VAL A 99 0.71 3.48 -15.24
CA VAL A 99 1.82 4.36 -15.62
C VAL A 99 1.28 5.71 -16.09
N HIS A 100 1.91 6.81 -15.68
CA HIS A 100 1.56 8.13 -16.18
C HIS A 100 1.86 8.28 -17.67
N LEU A 101 1.04 9.07 -18.37
CA LEU A 101 1.21 9.33 -19.80
C LEU A 101 2.60 9.91 -20.11
N GLU A 102 3.10 10.80 -19.25
CA GLU A 102 4.42 11.42 -19.41
C GLU A 102 5.58 10.43 -19.22
N ASP A 103 5.37 9.34 -18.47
CA ASP A 103 6.41 8.33 -18.20
C ASP A 103 6.46 7.24 -19.27
N LYS A 104 5.35 7.02 -20.00
CA LYS A 104 5.26 5.99 -21.04
C LYS A 104 6.34 6.13 -22.11
N HIS A 105 6.65 7.35 -22.54
CA HIS A 105 7.60 7.58 -23.64
C HIS A 105 9.02 7.93 -23.19
N LYS A 106 9.34 7.83 -21.88
CA LYS A 106 10.68 8.18 -21.37
C LYS A 106 11.76 7.16 -21.74
N THR A 107 11.39 5.90 -21.91
CA THR A 107 12.34 4.83 -22.24
C THR A 107 11.68 3.81 -23.16
N TYR A 108 12.49 3.08 -23.93
CA TYR A 108 11.99 1.98 -24.76
C TYR A 108 11.31 0.89 -23.91
N PHE A 109 11.81 0.67 -22.69
CA PHE A 109 11.19 -0.25 -21.74
C PHE A 109 9.77 0.22 -21.35
N SER A 110 9.62 1.46 -20.89
CA SER A 110 8.29 1.98 -20.54
C SER A 110 7.36 2.05 -21.74
N GLU A 111 7.86 2.32 -22.95
CA GLU A 111 7.03 2.38 -24.15
C GLU A 111 6.39 1.03 -24.50
N VAL A 112 7.15 -0.05 -24.35
CA VAL A 112 6.67 -1.42 -24.61
C VAL A 112 5.80 -1.95 -23.45
N PHE A 113 6.18 -1.68 -22.20
CA PHE A 113 5.58 -2.33 -21.04
C PHE A 113 4.51 -1.49 -20.30
N ALA A 114 4.40 -0.18 -20.54
CA ALA A 114 3.43 0.66 -19.83
C ALA A 114 1.96 0.49 -20.28
N GLY A 115 1.71 -0.26 -21.35
CA GLY A 115 0.37 -0.42 -21.91
C GLY A 115 -0.24 0.90 -22.40
N GLU A 116 -1.57 1.01 -22.40
CA GLU A 116 -2.26 2.27 -22.72
C GLU A 116 -2.26 3.23 -21.53
N ALA A 117 -1.21 4.04 -21.42
CA ALA A 117 -1.15 5.11 -20.43
C ALA A 117 -2.24 6.17 -20.69
N GLY A 118 -2.87 6.66 -19.62
CA GLY A 118 -3.94 7.66 -19.68
C GLY A 118 -5.36 7.10 -19.88
N VAL A 119 -5.51 5.79 -20.03
CA VAL A 119 -6.82 5.12 -20.05
C VAL A 119 -7.20 4.71 -18.63
N ASP A 120 -8.49 4.81 -18.30
CA ASP A 120 -9.00 4.37 -17.00
C ASP A 120 -8.67 2.89 -16.75
N ALA A 121 -8.04 2.61 -15.62
CA ALA A 121 -7.52 1.29 -15.32
C ALA A 121 -8.63 0.23 -15.19
N TYR A 122 -9.88 0.66 -14.96
CA TYR A 122 -11.05 -0.20 -14.79
C TYR A 122 -11.98 -0.26 -16.01
N SER A 123 -11.68 0.47 -17.09
CA SER A 123 -12.45 0.40 -18.34
C SER A 123 -11.95 -0.70 -19.30
N THR A 124 -10.85 -1.36 -18.96
CA THR A 124 -10.21 -2.41 -19.76
C THR A 124 -10.13 -3.72 -18.96
N ALA A 125 -10.22 -4.85 -19.66
CA ALA A 125 -9.99 -6.15 -19.04
C ALA A 125 -8.53 -6.26 -18.58
N SER A 126 -8.31 -6.71 -17.35
CA SER A 126 -6.96 -6.93 -16.82
C SER A 126 -6.87 -8.22 -16.03
N SER A 127 -5.69 -8.84 -16.11
CA SER A 127 -5.28 -10.05 -15.42
C SER A 127 -3.89 -9.80 -14.84
N ASP A 128 -3.67 -10.28 -13.62
CA ASP A 128 -2.35 -10.31 -12.98
C ASP A 128 -1.90 -11.77 -12.97
N THR A 129 -0.96 -12.10 -13.85
CA THR A 129 -0.53 -13.49 -14.06
C THR A 129 0.02 -14.15 -12.80
N TYR A 130 0.60 -13.38 -11.88
CA TYR A 130 1.11 -13.92 -10.62
C TYR A 130 -0.06 -14.28 -9.70
N GLN A 131 -1.01 -13.34 -9.51
CA GLN A 131 -2.19 -13.58 -8.68
C GLN A 131 -3.07 -14.69 -9.26
N ASP A 132 -3.25 -14.73 -10.58
CA ASP A 132 -4.11 -15.71 -11.25
C ASP A 132 -3.50 -17.12 -11.19
N LEU A 133 -2.17 -17.24 -11.26
CA LEU A 133 -1.49 -18.54 -11.24
C LEU A 133 -1.30 -19.09 -9.82
N PHE A 134 -0.97 -18.24 -8.86
CA PHE A 134 -0.60 -18.67 -7.51
C PHE A 134 -1.66 -18.38 -6.45
N GLY A 135 -2.67 -17.56 -6.74
CA GLY A 135 -3.68 -17.15 -5.75
C GLY A 135 -3.11 -16.25 -4.64
N GLU A 136 -1.92 -15.67 -4.84
CA GLU A 136 -1.21 -14.88 -3.85
C GLU A 136 -0.99 -13.44 -4.33
N GLY A 137 -1.24 -12.47 -3.45
CA GLY A 137 -0.96 -11.06 -3.70
C GLY A 137 0.50 -10.72 -3.41
N ILE A 138 1.08 -9.83 -4.23
CA ILE A 138 2.46 -9.34 -4.09
C ILE A 138 2.45 -7.85 -3.72
N PHE A 139 3.34 -7.47 -2.80
CA PHE A 139 3.64 -6.08 -2.48
C PHE A 139 4.61 -5.50 -3.52
N THR A 140 4.12 -5.24 -4.74
CA THR A 140 4.92 -4.60 -5.80
C THR A 140 5.01 -3.09 -5.57
#